data_AF-A0A800KKW0-F1
#
_entry.id   AF-A0A800KKW0-F1
#
_cell.length_a   1.000
_cell.length_b   1.000
_cell.length_c   1.000
_cell.angle_alpha   90.00
_cell.angle_beta   90.00
_cell.angle_gamma   90.00
#
_symmetry.space_group_name_H-M   'P 1'
#
loop_
_entity.id
_entity.type
_entity.pdbx_description
1 polymer ?
#
loop_
_entity_poly.entity_id
_entity_poly.type
_entity_poly.pdbx_seq_one_letter_code
_entity_poly.pdbx_strand_id
1 'polypeptide(L)'
;MSLPPSTLLLADPISLGVEVLYLIGAVIGALLVIIWMLWRMISALGEQAEQLDALQGLEEIAESLESIAERSDELGRRRLEHVLIDIRDGHKRFEERWLAQMEKHGGVSGAMPGIDPQATSLSERITNRLLAMGFERIDVLSPVEEVEAMADGDGEVRVEARRGGVAHKGHVLLREGSIADVRLRDGYDAFP
;
A
#
# COMPACT_ATOMS: atom_id res chain seq x y z
N MET A 1 -76.19 -53.12 -61.97
CA MET A 1 -75.30 -52.78 -60.86
C MET A 1 -74.07 -53.66 -60.94
N SER A 2 -73.00 -53.17 -61.57
CA SER A 2 -71.72 -53.87 -61.74
C SER A 2 -70.73 -53.32 -60.72
N LEU A 3 -70.35 -54.14 -59.74
CA LEU A 3 -69.30 -53.81 -58.78
C LEU A 3 -67.94 -53.86 -59.50
N PRO A 4 -67.04 -52.89 -59.26
CA PRO A 4 -65.70 -52.93 -59.84
C PRO A 4 -64.93 -54.14 -59.28
N PRO A 5 -64.05 -54.76 -60.08
CA PRO A 5 -63.23 -55.86 -59.63
C PRO A 5 -62.33 -55.35 -58.51
N SER A 6 -62.52 -55.93 -57.33
CA SER A 6 -61.61 -55.79 -56.20
C SER A 6 -60.20 -56.14 -56.69
N THR A 7 -59.39 -55.12 -56.91
CA THR A 7 -57.94 -55.23 -57.04
C THR A 7 -57.41 -55.68 -55.69
N LEU A 8 -57.54 -56.98 -55.43
CA LEU A 8 -56.71 -57.70 -54.48
C LEU A 8 -55.29 -57.54 -55.00
N LEU A 9 -54.67 -56.44 -54.58
CA LEU A 9 -53.24 -56.24 -54.59
C LEU A 9 -52.64 -57.45 -53.87
N LEU A 10 -52.25 -58.47 -54.64
CA LEU A 10 -51.19 -59.38 -54.22
C LEU A 10 -49.99 -58.46 -53.99
N ALA A 11 -49.80 -58.03 -52.75
CA ALA A 11 -48.58 -57.38 -52.34
C ALA A 11 -47.46 -58.37 -52.61
N ASP A 12 -46.56 -58.04 -53.52
CA ASP A 12 -45.38 -58.85 -53.77
C ASP A 12 -44.63 -59.00 -52.43
N PRO A 13 -44.32 -60.23 -51.99
CA PRO A 13 -43.64 -60.44 -50.70
C PRO A 13 -42.28 -59.73 -50.63
N ILE A 14 -41.72 -59.37 -51.80
CA ILE A 14 -40.50 -58.60 -51.94
C ILE A 14 -40.70 -57.13 -51.52
N SER A 15 -41.84 -56.50 -51.81
CA SER A 15 -42.08 -55.09 -51.45
C SER A 15 -42.26 -54.91 -49.95
N LEU A 16 -42.93 -55.85 -49.28
CA LEU A 16 -43.10 -55.86 -47.81
C LEU A 16 -41.76 -55.96 -47.08
N GLY A 17 -40.81 -56.76 -47.59
CA GLY A 17 -39.47 -56.88 -47.00
C GLY A 17 -38.68 -55.57 -47.05
N VAL A 18 -38.82 -54.82 -48.15
CA VAL A 18 -38.16 -53.53 -48.34
C VAL A 18 -38.74 -52.47 -47.40
N GLU A 19 -40.08 -52.41 -47.24
CA GLU A 19 -40.73 -51.48 -46.32
C GLU A 19 -40.35 -51.72 -44.85
N VAL A 20 -40.28 -53.00 -44.44
CA VAL A 20 -39.85 -53.37 -43.08
C VAL A 20 -38.39 -52.97 -42.84
N LEU A 21 -37.51 -53.14 -43.83
CA LEU A 21 -36.11 -52.71 -43.74
C LEU A 21 -36.00 -51.19 -43.55
N TYR A 22 -36.80 -50.39 -44.28
CA TYR A 22 -36.83 -48.94 -44.11
C TYR A 22 -37.36 -48.52 -42.73
N LEU A 23 -38.39 -49.19 -42.20
CA LEU A 23 -38.90 -48.92 -40.86
C LEU A 23 -37.86 -49.24 -39.77
N ILE A 24 -37.17 -50.38 -39.87
CA ILE A 24 -36.09 -50.75 -38.95
C ILE A 24 -34.96 -49.70 -39.01
N GLY A 25 -34.57 -49.30 -40.22
CA GLY A 25 -33.57 -48.25 -40.43
C GLY A 25 -33.97 -46.92 -39.80
N ALA A 26 -35.23 -46.51 -39.96
CA ALA A 26 -35.76 -45.29 -39.36
C ALA A 26 -35.77 -45.34 -37.83
N VAL A 27 -36.16 -46.48 -37.24
CA VAL A 27 -36.14 -46.68 -35.78
C VAL A 27 -34.72 -46.63 -35.24
N ILE A 28 -33.77 -47.32 -35.89
CA ILE A 28 -32.35 -47.29 -35.49
C ILE A 28 -31.79 -45.87 -35.62
N GLY A 29 -32.09 -45.16 -36.71
CA GLY A 29 -31.69 -43.77 -36.90
C GLY A 29 -32.23 -42.85 -35.80
N ALA A 30 -33.51 -42.98 -35.46
CA ALA A 30 -34.12 -42.21 -34.37
C ALA A 30 -33.47 -42.51 -33.02
N LEU A 31 -33.18 -43.78 -32.71
CA LEU A 31 -32.48 -44.17 -31.48
C LEU A 31 -31.08 -43.58 -31.40
N LEU A 32 -30.31 -43.60 -32.50
CA LEU A 32 -28.97 -43.00 -32.54
C LEU A 32 -29.00 -41.49 -32.31
N VAL A 33 -29.98 -40.78 -32.89
CA VAL A 33 -30.17 -39.34 -32.66
C VAL A 33 -30.50 -39.06 -31.20
N ILE A 34 -31.38 -39.85 -30.58
CA ILE A 34 -31.73 -39.71 -29.16
C ILE A 34 -30.50 -39.94 -28.27
N ILE A 35 -29.73 -41.00 -28.52
CA ILE A 35 -28.51 -41.29 -27.76
C ILE A 35 -27.51 -40.15 -27.88
N TRP A 36 -27.30 -39.65 -29.11
CA TRP A 36 -26.40 -38.51 -29.35
C TRP A 36 -26.86 -37.25 -28.63
N MET A 37 -28.17 -36.96 -28.63
CA MET A 37 -28.74 -35.81 -27.96
C MET A 37 -28.63 -35.91 -26.43
N LEU A 38 -28.86 -37.10 -25.86
CA LEU A 38 -28.67 -37.34 -24.42
C LEU A 38 -27.21 -37.16 -24.02
N TRP A 39 -26.28 -37.68 -24.83
CA TRP A 39 -24.85 -37.52 -24.57
C TRP A 39 -24.44 -36.04 -24.60
N ARG A 40 -24.90 -35.30 -25.61
CA ARG A 40 -24.67 -33.85 -25.72
C ARG A 40 -25.23 -33.09 -24.51
N MET A 41 -26.41 -33.46 -24.02
CA MET A 41 -27.04 -32.82 -22.85
C MET A 41 -26.25 -33.10 -21.57
N ILE A 42 -25.80 -34.34 -21.36
CA ILE A 42 -24.98 -34.71 -20.21
C ILE A 42 -23.65 -33.95 -20.22
N SER A 43 -23.00 -33.84 -21.38
CA SER A 43 -21.77 -33.04 -21.51
C SER A 43 -22.00 -31.56 -21.17
N ALA A 44 -23.11 -30.97 -21.65
CA ALA A 44 -23.44 -29.59 -21.33
C ALA A 44 -23.73 -29.37 -19.84
N LEU A 45 -24.34 -30.35 -19.17
CA LEU A 45 -24.55 -30.31 -17.71
C LEU A 45 -23.24 -30.48 -16.93
N GLY A 46 -22.28 -31.23 -17.48
CA GLY A 46 -20.94 -31.37 -16.88
C GLY A 46 -20.20 -30.04 -16.79
N GLU A 47 -20.21 -29.25 -17.87
CA GLU A 47 -19.58 -27.91 -17.87
C GLU A 47 -20.25 -26.95 -16.87
N GLN A 48 -21.57 -27.04 -16.70
CA GLN A 48 -22.29 -26.23 -15.70
C GLN A 48 -22.00 -26.66 -14.27
N ALA A 49 -21.81 -27.96 -14.02
CA ALA A 49 -21.44 -28.48 -12.71
C ALA A 49 -20.05 -27.99 -12.29
N GLU A 50 -19.08 -27.95 -13.21
CA GLU A 50 -17.73 -27.41 -12.94
C GLU A 50 -17.78 -25.91 -12.59
N GLN A 51 -18.66 -25.13 -13.23
CA GLN A 51 -18.82 -23.71 -12.90
C GLN A 51 -19.43 -23.50 -11.51
N LEU A 52 -20.38 -24.34 -11.09
CA LEU A 52 -20.96 -24.29 -9.75
C LEU A 52 -19.93 -24.66 -8.68
N ASP A 53 -19.12 -25.68 -8.94
CA ASP A 53 -18.04 -26.10 -8.03
C ASP A 53 -16.98 -25.00 -7.87
N ALA A 54 -16.64 -24.30 -8.96
CA ALA A 54 -15.76 -23.14 -8.92
C ALA A 54 -16.34 -21.96 -8.11
N LEU A 55 -17.65 -21.72 -8.20
CA LEU A 55 -18.33 -20.69 -7.40
C LEU A 55 -18.38 -21.06 -5.92
N GLN A 56 -18.62 -22.33 -5.60
CA GLN A 56 -18.60 -22.82 -4.23
C GLN A 56 -17.21 -22.71 -3.61
N GLY A 57 -16.16 -23.00 -4.39
CA GLY A 57 -14.77 -22.78 -3.96
C GLY A 57 -14.45 -21.31 -3.68
N LEU A 58 -15.07 -20.36 -4.40
CA LEU A 58 -14.90 -18.93 -4.13
C LEU A 58 -15.56 -18.51 -2.80
N GLU A 59 -16.69 -19.12 -2.45
CA GLU A 59 -17.37 -18.87 -1.17
C GLU A 59 -16.53 -19.37 0.01
N GLU A 60 -15.95 -20.57 -0.09
CA GLU A 60 -15.03 -21.10 0.93
C GLU A 60 -13.79 -20.22 1.09
N ILE A 61 -13.23 -19.71 -0.01
CA ILE A 61 -12.10 -18.77 0.04
C ILE A 61 -12.53 -17.46 0.73
N ALA A 62 -13.71 -16.93 0.41
CA ALA A 62 -14.21 -15.71 1.03
C ALA A 62 -14.38 -15.86 2.56
N GLU A 63 -14.99 -16.98 3.00
CA GLU A 63 -15.14 -17.30 4.43
C GLU A 63 -13.77 -17.44 5.12
N SER A 64 -12.80 -18.09 4.46
CA SER A 64 -11.44 -18.22 4.99
C SER A 64 -10.76 -16.86 5.16
N LEU A 65 -10.93 -15.94 4.20
CA LEU A 65 -10.34 -14.60 4.25
C LEU A 65 -10.99 -13.75 5.34
N GLU A 66 -12.30 -13.84 5.52
CA GLU A 66 -13.02 -13.16 6.60
C GLU A 66 -12.51 -13.63 7.97
N SER A 67 -12.37 -14.94 8.15
CA SER A 67 -11.82 -15.51 9.40
C SER A 67 -10.38 -15.07 9.70
N ILE A 68 -9.55 -14.90 8.66
CA ILE A 68 -8.18 -14.40 8.79
C ILE A 68 -8.19 -12.90 9.12
N ALA A 69 -9.07 -12.12 8.51
CA ALA A 69 -9.22 -10.70 8.78
C ALA A 69 -9.63 -10.46 10.23
N GLU A 70 -10.62 -11.19 10.75
CA GLU A 70 -11.05 -11.10 12.16
C GLU A 70 -9.91 -11.45 13.13
N ARG A 71 -9.16 -12.51 12.86
CA ARG A 71 -8.00 -12.89 13.69
C ARG A 71 -6.89 -11.84 13.63
N SER A 72 -6.64 -11.28 12.46
CA SER A 72 -5.64 -10.22 12.27
C SER A 72 -6.04 -8.94 13.01
N ASP A 73 -7.32 -8.58 12.99
CA ASP A 73 -7.82 -7.38 13.67
C ASP A 73 -7.71 -7.53 15.20
N GLU A 74 -8.07 -8.71 15.75
CA GLU A 74 -7.90 -9.01 17.17
C GLU A 74 -6.41 -8.98 17.60
N LEU A 75 -5.52 -9.56 16.79
CA LEU A 75 -4.07 -9.51 17.05
C LEU A 75 -3.52 -8.09 16.92
N GLY A 76 -3.98 -7.34 15.92
CA GLY A 76 -3.62 -5.95 15.68
C GLY A 76 -4.01 -5.07 16.87
N ARG A 77 -5.24 -5.25 17.37
CA ARG A 77 -5.76 -4.56 18.54
C ARG A 77 -4.94 -4.85 19.79
N ARG A 78 -4.72 -6.12 20.14
CA ARG A 78 -3.91 -6.49 21.32
C ARG A 78 -2.48 -5.96 21.22
N ARG A 79 -1.88 -6.01 20.03
CA ARG A 79 -0.53 -5.49 19.82
C ARG A 79 -0.46 -3.98 19.96
N LEU A 80 -1.44 -3.26 19.42
CA LEU A 80 -1.56 -1.81 19.58
C LEU A 80 -1.74 -1.43 21.05
N GLU A 81 -2.58 -2.16 21.80
CA GLU A 81 -2.76 -1.95 23.24
C GLU A 81 -1.43 -2.12 24.02
N HIS A 82 -0.64 -3.16 23.72
CA HIS A 82 0.68 -3.35 24.35
C HIS A 82 1.67 -2.25 23.99
N VAL A 83 1.76 -1.86 22.71
CA VAL A 83 2.67 -0.78 22.27
C VAL A 83 2.31 0.55 22.92
N LEU A 84 1.02 0.85 23.07
CA LEU A 84 0.58 2.07 23.76
C LEU A 84 0.93 2.05 25.26
N ILE A 85 0.82 0.89 25.92
CA ILE A 85 1.25 0.72 27.32
C ILE A 85 2.76 0.95 27.43
N ASP A 86 3.56 0.33 26.55
CA ASP A 86 5.02 0.47 26.55
C ASP A 86 5.47 1.92 26.31
N ILE A 87 4.82 2.65 25.39
CA ILE A 87 5.11 4.06 25.12
C ILE A 87 4.76 4.91 26.35
N ARG A 88 3.59 4.69 26.96
CA ARG A 88 3.15 5.43 28.15
C ARG A 88 4.13 5.21 29.32
N ASP A 89 4.52 3.97 29.55
CA ASP A 89 5.45 3.61 30.62
C ASP A 89 6.86 4.14 30.34
N GLY A 90 7.27 4.17 29.07
CA GLY A 90 8.50 4.82 28.61
C GLY A 90 8.50 6.32 28.88
N HIS A 91 7.39 7.01 28.59
CA HIS A 91 7.22 8.44 28.87
C HIS A 91 7.31 8.74 30.38
N LYS A 92 6.63 7.93 31.20
CA LYS A 92 6.67 8.08 32.66
C LYS A 92 8.10 7.92 33.20
N ARG A 93 8.84 6.88 32.76
CA ARG A 93 10.25 6.68 33.14
C ARG A 93 11.17 7.77 32.62
N PHE A 94 10.85 8.37 31.47
CA PHE A 94 11.58 9.51 30.94
C PHE A 94 11.36 10.76 31.81
N GLU A 95 10.11 11.05 32.18
CA GLU A 95 9.75 12.16 33.07
C GLU A 95 10.37 12.01 34.46
N GLU A 96 10.33 10.81 35.05
CA GLU A 96 10.99 10.52 36.34
C GLU A 96 12.51 10.77 36.27
N ARG A 97 13.18 10.35 35.19
CA ARG A 97 14.61 10.59 34.97
C ARG A 97 14.91 12.07 34.76
N TRP A 98 14.05 12.77 34.03
CA TRP A 98 14.18 14.21 33.78
C TRP A 98 14.04 15.01 35.08
N LEU A 99 13.03 14.70 35.90
CA LEU A 99 12.82 15.32 37.20
C LEU A 99 14.00 15.05 38.15
N ALA A 100 14.49 13.81 38.21
CA ALA A 100 15.66 13.47 39.02
C ALA A 100 16.93 14.21 38.55
N GLN A 101 17.09 14.44 37.25
CA GLN A 101 18.20 15.22 36.71
C GLN A 101 18.07 16.71 37.08
N MET A 102 16.86 17.28 36.98
CA MET A 102 16.56 18.64 37.42
C MET A 102 16.78 18.82 38.91
N GLU A 103 16.40 17.86 39.76
CA GLU A 103 16.66 17.92 41.21
C GLU A 103 18.17 17.87 41.50
N LYS A 104 18.91 17.01 40.81
CA LYS A 104 20.37 16.92 40.94
C LYS A 104 21.08 18.21 40.48
N HIS A 105 20.57 18.90 39.47
CA HIS A 105 21.13 20.18 39.00
C HIS A 105 20.60 21.38 39.81
N GLY A 106 19.37 21.32 40.32
CA GLY A 106 18.76 22.33 41.18
C GLY A 106 19.36 22.38 42.59
N GLY A 107 19.96 21.29 43.06
CA GLY A 107 20.76 21.27 44.28
C GLY A 107 22.11 22.00 44.17
N VAL A 108 22.54 22.36 42.95
CA VAL A 108 23.77 23.10 42.67
C VAL A 108 23.44 24.31 41.80
N SER A 109 22.56 25.21 42.24
CA SER A 109 22.81 26.65 41.99
C SER A 109 21.86 27.62 42.69
N GLY A 110 22.44 28.39 43.61
CA GLY A 110 22.10 29.79 43.86
C GLY A 110 22.79 30.76 42.89
N ALA A 111 23.18 30.32 41.69
CA ALA A 111 23.68 31.19 40.64
C ALA A 111 23.19 30.66 39.28
N MET A 112 22.13 31.26 38.74
CA MET A 112 21.87 31.13 37.30
C MET A 112 23.18 31.47 36.57
N PRO A 113 23.77 30.55 35.79
CA PRO A 113 24.78 30.94 34.84
C PRO A 113 24.07 31.90 33.91
N GLY A 114 24.54 33.15 33.89
CA GLY A 114 24.14 34.08 32.85
C GLY A 114 24.39 33.39 31.53
N ILE A 115 23.30 33.07 30.83
CA ILE A 115 23.36 32.78 29.40
C ILE A 115 23.86 34.09 28.82
N ASP A 116 25.17 34.20 28.64
CA ASP A 116 25.78 35.30 27.94
C ASP A 116 25.30 35.17 26.49
N PRO A 117 24.43 36.08 25.99
CA PRO A 117 23.94 36.02 24.62
C PRO A 117 25.07 36.22 23.59
N GLN A 118 26.30 36.54 24.03
CA GLN A 118 27.49 36.59 23.19
C GLN A 118 28.27 35.27 23.10
N ALA A 119 27.99 34.28 23.96
CA ALA A 119 28.68 32.97 23.92
C ALA A 119 27.94 31.93 23.06
N THR A 120 26.83 32.30 22.43
CA THR A 120 26.09 31.44 21.51
C THR A 120 26.91 31.28 20.23
N SER A 121 27.35 30.05 19.94
CA SER A 121 28.17 29.73 18.77
C SER A 121 27.52 30.27 17.48
N LEU A 122 28.34 30.73 16.52
CA LEU A 122 27.84 31.29 15.27
C LEU A 122 26.92 30.31 14.52
N SER A 123 27.23 29.01 14.58
CA SER A 123 26.40 27.93 14.05
C SER A 123 25.00 27.89 14.66
N GLU A 124 24.89 28.08 15.98
CA GLU A 124 23.61 28.14 16.68
C GLU A 124 22.81 29.41 16.33
N ARG A 125 23.48 30.56 16.16
CA ARG A 125 22.82 31.79 15.66
C ARG A 125 22.24 31.59 14.25
N ILE A 126 23.02 30.95 13.36
CA ILE A 126 22.57 30.59 12.01
C ILE A 126 21.37 29.64 12.08
N THR A 127 21.44 28.63 12.94
CA THR A 127 20.37 27.64 13.13
C THR A 127 19.09 28.30 13.63
N ASN A 128 19.17 29.11 14.68
CA ASN A 128 18.04 29.84 15.25
C ASN A 128 17.42 30.80 14.23
N ARG A 129 18.23 31.47 13.41
CA ARG A 129 17.74 32.34 12.34
C ARG A 129 16.99 31.57 11.26
N LEU A 130 17.51 30.42 10.83
CA LEU A 130 16.86 29.56 9.83
C LEU A 130 15.55 28.95 10.37
N LEU A 131 15.55 28.50 11.63
CA LEU A 131 14.34 28.04 12.32
C LEU A 131 13.26 29.12 12.37
N ALA A 132 13.64 30.36 12.70
CA ALA A 132 12.71 31.50 12.74
C ALA A 132 12.09 31.85 11.37
N MET A 133 12.76 31.48 10.27
CA MET A 133 12.22 31.62 8.90
C MET A 133 11.36 30.43 8.46
N GLY A 134 11.17 29.42 9.33
CA GLY A 134 10.35 28.23 9.08
C GLY A 134 11.08 27.08 8.41
N PHE A 135 12.42 27.09 8.39
CA PHE A 135 13.20 25.93 7.99
C PHE A 135 13.31 24.90 9.14
N GLU A 136 13.48 23.64 8.80
CA GLU A 136 13.59 22.48 9.69
C GLU A 136 14.77 21.60 9.23
N ARG A 137 15.33 20.77 10.12
CA ARG A 137 16.49 19.88 9.82
C ARG A 137 17.64 20.62 9.11
N ILE A 138 18.26 21.55 9.83
CA ILE A 138 19.35 22.40 9.32
C ILE A 138 20.69 21.70 9.57
N ASP A 139 21.46 21.50 8.50
CA ASP A 139 22.82 20.98 8.49
C ASP A 139 23.78 22.06 7.99
N VAL A 140 24.79 22.40 8.79
CA VAL A 140 25.86 23.32 8.39
C VAL A 140 26.94 22.50 7.69
N LEU A 141 27.15 22.77 6.40
CA LEU A 141 28.07 22.02 5.54
C LEU A 141 29.50 22.58 5.57
N SER A 142 29.70 23.80 6.05
CA SER A 142 31.03 24.37 6.27
C SER A 142 31.71 23.74 7.50
N PRO A 143 33.02 23.47 7.46
CA PRO A 143 33.80 23.01 8.62
C PRO A 143 33.65 23.96 9.81
N VAL A 144 33.63 23.41 11.02
CA VAL A 144 33.41 24.18 12.26
C VAL A 144 34.48 25.25 12.44
N GLU A 145 35.74 24.94 12.10
CA GLU A 145 36.88 25.84 12.23
C GLU A 145 36.75 27.05 11.30
N GLU A 146 36.20 26.86 10.09
CA GLU A 146 35.94 27.95 9.14
C GLU A 146 34.80 28.84 9.62
N VAL A 147 33.74 28.23 10.17
CA VAL A 147 32.59 28.96 10.72
C VAL A 147 33.01 29.80 11.92
N GLU A 148 33.85 29.28 12.81
CA GLU A 148 34.36 30.01 13.97
C GLU A 148 35.32 31.15 13.57
N ALA A 149 36.18 30.94 12.56
CA ALA A 149 37.04 31.99 12.04
C ALA A 149 36.25 33.18 11.44
N MET A 150 35.02 32.93 10.96
CA MET A 150 34.12 33.96 10.43
C MET A 150 33.27 34.64 11.52
N ALA A 151 33.43 34.27 12.80
CA ALA A 151 32.63 34.83 13.89
C ALA A 151 32.84 36.34 14.10
N ASP A 152 34.02 36.86 13.74
CA ASP A 152 34.37 38.29 13.83
C ASP A 152 34.59 38.94 12.44
N GLY A 153 34.32 38.20 11.36
CA GLY A 153 34.64 38.60 9.99
C GLY A 153 33.47 38.51 9.03
N ASP A 154 33.79 38.70 7.76
CA ASP A 154 32.87 38.51 6.64
C ASP A 154 33.09 37.12 6.03
N GLY A 155 32.02 36.47 5.60
CA GLY A 155 32.13 35.13 5.03
C GLY A 155 30.82 34.55 4.51
N GLU A 156 30.92 33.37 3.92
CA GLU A 156 29.79 32.60 3.42
C GLU A 156 29.79 31.21 4.05
N VAL A 157 28.72 30.87 4.78
CA VAL A 157 28.55 29.56 5.40
C VAL A 157 27.57 28.73 4.58
N ARG A 158 28.02 27.56 4.12
CA ARG A 158 27.18 26.63 3.35
C ARG A 158 26.24 25.89 4.28
N VAL A 159 24.96 25.86 3.92
CA VAL A 159 23.91 25.22 4.72
C VAL A 159 22.96 24.42 3.83
N GLU A 160 22.46 23.33 4.37
CA GLU A 160 21.35 22.55 3.86
C GLU A 160 20.22 22.59 4.90
N ALA A 161 19.00 22.86 4.46
CA ALA A 161 17.85 22.89 5.35
C ALA A 161 16.61 22.39 4.61
N ARG A 162 15.57 21.99 5.34
CA ARG A 162 14.28 21.60 4.76
C ARG A 162 13.19 22.62 5.09
N ARG A 163 12.18 22.73 4.23
CA ARG A 163 10.96 23.49 4.53
C ARG A 163 9.77 22.80 3.89
N GLY A 164 8.81 22.36 4.71
CA GLY A 164 7.66 21.59 4.22
C GLY A 164 8.09 20.30 3.52
N GLY A 165 9.15 19.64 4.02
CA GLY A 165 9.70 18.41 3.43
C GLY A 165 10.59 18.58 2.19
N VAL A 166 10.67 19.76 1.57
CA VAL A 166 11.57 20.04 0.42
C VAL A 166 12.95 20.43 0.93
N ALA A 167 14.01 19.90 0.32
CA ALA A 167 15.39 20.26 0.65
C ALA A 167 15.83 21.52 -0.10
N HIS A 168 16.39 22.47 0.65
CA HIS A 168 16.96 23.71 0.14
C HIS A 168 18.46 23.74 0.46
N LYS A 169 19.27 24.09 -0.53
CA LYS A 169 20.72 24.25 -0.39
C LYS A 169 21.11 25.68 -0.69
N GLY A 170 22.11 26.17 0.02
CA GLY A 170 22.57 27.53 -0.21
C GLY A 170 23.63 27.99 0.77
N HIS A 171 23.70 29.29 0.94
CA HIS A 171 24.67 29.93 1.82
C HIS A 171 24.06 31.06 2.63
N VAL A 172 24.62 31.26 3.82
CA VAL A 172 24.33 32.36 4.72
C VAL A 172 25.50 33.34 4.61
N LEU A 173 25.20 34.58 4.23
CA LEU A 173 26.17 35.67 4.13
C LEU A 173 26.33 36.30 5.51
N LEU A 174 27.57 36.34 5.99
CA LEU A 174 27.97 36.96 7.24
C LEU A 174 28.69 38.27 6.95
N ARG A 175 28.38 39.29 7.74
CA ARG A 175 29.13 40.55 7.80
C ARG A 175 29.41 40.93 9.23
N GLU A 176 30.68 41.15 9.55
CA GLU A 176 31.15 41.51 10.90
C GLU A 176 30.54 40.58 11.98
N GLY A 177 30.54 39.26 11.71
CA GLY A 177 29.99 38.26 12.63
C GLY A 177 28.47 38.17 12.72
N SER A 178 27.74 39.00 11.98
CA SER A 178 26.27 39.04 11.95
C SER A 178 25.71 38.49 10.65
N ILE A 179 24.52 37.88 10.71
CA ILE A 179 23.83 37.32 9.55
C ILE A 179 23.27 38.48 8.71
N ALA A 180 23.87 38.72 7.54
CA ALA A 180 23.49 39.80 6.63
C ALA A 180 22.39 39.39 5.66
N ASP A 181 22.51 38.21 5.05
CA ASP A 181 21.57 37.71 4.03
C ASP A 181 21.56 36.16 4.02
N VAL A 182 20.45 35.57 3.59
CA VAL A 182 20.29 34.10 3.49
C VAL A 182 19.78 33.74 2.11
N ARG A 183 20.59 33.02 1.35
CA ARG A 183 20.29 32.62 -0.03
C ARG A 183 20.16 31.11 -0.11
N LEU A 184 18.94 30.63 0.02
CA LEU A 184 18.58 29.23 -0.11
C LEU A 184 17.82 29.01 -1.42
N ARG A 185 18.17 27.96 -2.17
CA ARG A 185 17.47 27.53 -3.38
C ARG A 185 16.96 26.12 -3.21
N ASP A 186 15.81 25.85 -3.80
CA ASP A 186 15.20 24.52 -3.82
C ASP A 186 16.11 23.57 -4.59
N GLY A 187 16.33 22.37 -4.05
CA GLY A 187 17.22 21.39 -4.67
C GLY A 187 16.79 20.96 -6.09
N TYR A 188 15.53 21.19 -6.45
CA TYR A 188 14.96 20.85 -7.75
C TYR A 188 15.31 21.85 -8.87
N ASP A 189 15.74 23.07 -8.54
CA ASP A 189 16.13 24.10 -9.53
C ASP A 189 17.54 23.88 -10.12
N ALA A 190 18.25 22.83 -9.69
CA ALA A 190 19.62 22.53 -10.12
C ALA A 190 19.71 21.57 -11.32
N PHE A 191 18.59 21.01 -11.79
CA PHE A 191 18.55 20.12 -12.96
C PHE A 191 17.51 20.62 -13.97
N PRO A 192 17.93 21.26 -15.08
CA PRO A 192 17.04 21.65 -16.17
C PRO A 192 16.50 20.46 -16.97
#